data_AF-A0A1F5YWA8-F1
#
_entry.id   AF-A0A1F5YWA8-F1
#
_cell.length_a   1.000
_cell.length_b   1.000
_cell.length_c   1.000
_cell.angle_alpha   90.00
_cell.angle_beta   90.00
_cell.angle_gamma   90.00
#
_symmetry.space_group_name_H-M   'P 1'
#
loop_
_entity.id
_entity.type
_entity.pdbx_description
1 polymer ?
#
loop_
_entity_poly.entity_id
_entity_poly.type
_entity_poly.pdbx_seq_one_letter_code
_entity_poly.pdbx_strand_id
1 'polypeptide(L)'
;MQNIKSILKNFNPVEDKYISREFQSFGIYLAETLDDYKHKSLYIRLAKNVPRAILEKALSFVKDANAKSKPRLFMWKMKKLKEGKE
;
A
#
# COMPACT_ATOMS: atom_id res chain seq x y z
N MET A 1 3.60 33.57 3.06
CA MET A 1 3.83 32.50 2.06
C MET A 1 5.34 32.24 2.00
N GLN A 2 5.80 31.00 2.13
CA GLN A 2 7.24 30.70 2.08
C GLN A 2 7.77 30.80 0.64
N ASN A 3 9.01 31.24 0.46
CA ASN A 3 9.65 31.36 -0.86
C ASN A 3 10.11 29.98 -1.36
N ILE A 4 9.92 29.67 -2.65
CA ILE A 4 10.31 28.39 -3.27
C ILE A 4 11.80 28.05 -3.00
N LYS A 5 12.70 29.04 -3.07
CA LYS A 5 14.13 28.87 -2.77
C LYS A 5 14.38 28.37 -1.34
N SER A 6 13.55 28.80 -0.38
CA SER A 6 13.65 28.35 1.01
C SER A 6 13.12 26.93 1.22
N ILE A 7 12.12 26.52 0.44
CA ILE A 7 11.57 25.16 0.45
C ILE A 7 12.60 24.18 -0.12
N LEU A 8 13.19 24.52 -1.27
CA LEU A 8 14.17 23.66 -1.95
C LEU A 8 15.46 23.45 -1.15
N LYS A 9 15.86 24.41 -0.30
CA LYS A 9 17.04 24.24 0.57
C LYS A 9 16.93 23.05 1.54
N ASN A 10 15.71 22.72 1.96
CA ASN A 10 15.45 21.66 2.93
C ASN A 10 14.84 20.40 2.27
N PHE A 11 14.71 20.40 0.95
CA PHE A 11 14.13 19.28 0.21
C PHE A 11 15.21 18.24 -0.07
N ASN A 12 15.02 17.03 0.45
CA ASN A 12 15.84 15.88 0.10
C ASN A 12 15.07 15.02 -0.93
N PRO A 13 15.53 14.93 -2.20
CA PRO A 13 14.84 14.15 -3.22
C PRO A 13 14.90 12.63 -2.98
N VAL A 14 15.80 12.18 -2.11
CA VAL A 14 16.02 10.74 -1.83
C VAL A 14 15.16 10.26 -0.66
N GLU A 15 14.82 11.17 0.26
CA GLU A 15 14.06 10.84 1.46
C GLU A 15 12.63 11.36 1.36
N ASP A 16 11.67 10.45 1.42
CA ASP A 16 10.28 10.84 1.59
C ASP A 16 10.03 11.22 3.05
N LYS A 17 9.66 12.49 3.27
CA LYS A 17 9.35 13.05 4.59
C LYS A 17 8.31 12.24 5.37
N TYR A 18 7.39 11.56 4.70
CA TYR A 18 6.27 10.84 5.31
C TYR A 18 6.44 9.33 5.38
N ILE A 19 7.42 8.78 4.65
CA ILE A 19 7.71 7.34 4.61
C ILE A 19 9.06 7.09 5.29
N SER A 20 8.98 6.66 6.55
CA SER A 20 10.15 6.34 7.38
C SER A 20 10.37 4.84 7.57
N ARG A 21 9.38 4.01 7.23
CA ARG A 21 9.38 2.56 7.48
C ARG A 21 8.94 1.80 6.22
N GLU A 22 9.48 0.61 6.06
CA GLU A 22 9.18 -0.29 4.94
C GLU A 22 7.68 -0.63 4.83
N PHE A 23 6.99 -0.88 5.94
CA PHE A 23 5.55 -1.16 5.88
C PHE A 23 4.73 0.06 5.40
N GLN A 24 5.24 1.29 5.53
CA GLN A 24 4.58 2.48 5.00
C GLN A 24 4.71 2.52 3.48
N SER A 25 5.91 2.32 2.93
CA SER A 25 6.11 2.26 1.47
C SER A 25 5.33 1.10 0.86
N PHE A 26 5.31 -0.06 1.52
CA PHE A 26 4.51 -1.19 1.04
C PHE A 26 3.01 -0.92 1.10
N GLY A 27 2.52 -0.25 2.14
CA GLY A 27 1.13 0.17 2.23
C GLY A 27 0.73 1.13 1.11
N ILE A 28 1.61 2.08 0.75
CA ILE A 28 1.41 2.96 -0.40
C ILE A 28 1.39 2.16 -1.70
N TYR A 29 2.36 1.28 -1.90
CA TYR A 29 2.45 0.42 -3.07
C TYR A 29 1.17 -0.42 -3.28
N LEU A 30 0.62 -0.99 -2.20
CA LEU A 30 -0.67 -1.72 -2.25
C LEU A 30 -1.81 -0.80 -2.70
N ALA A 31 -1.91 0.40 -2.12
CA ALA A 31 -2.97 1.34 -2.44
C ALA A 31 -2.91 1.82 -3.90
N GLU A 32 -1.71 2.05 -4.43
CA GLU A 32 -1.47 2.42 -5.83
C GLU A 32 -1.79 1.25 -6.78
N THR A 33 -1.29 0.05 -6.45
CA THR A 33 -1.51 -1.15 -7.30
C THR A 33 -2.99 -1.52 -7.40
N LEU A 34 -3.75 -1.28 -6.33
CA LEU A 34 -5.19 -1.58 -6.28
C LEU A 34 -6.07 -0.40 -6.75
N ASP A 35 -5.46 0.70 -7.19
CA ASP A 35 -6.14 1.94 -7.59
C ASP A 35 -7.11 2.47 -6.50
N ASP A 36 -6.66 2.45 -5.25
CA ASP A 36 -7.45 2.82 -4.06
C ASP A 36 -6.65 3.69 -3.10
N TYR A 37 -5.92 4.66 -3.67
CA TYR A 37 -5.05 5.57 -2.93
C TYR A 37 -5.79 6.37 -1.85
N LYS A 38 -7.09 6.64 -2.04
CA LYS A 38 -7.95 7.28 -1.03
C LYS A 38 -7.96 6.56 0.32
N HIS A 39 -7.73 5.24 0.33
CA HIS A 39 -7.66 4.42 1.54
C HIS A 39 -6.23 4.01 1.91
N LYS A 40 -5.20 4.76 1.47
CA LYS A 40 -3.78 4.45 1.78
C LYS A 40 -3.49 4.12 3.25
N SER A 41 -4.16 4.80 4.19
CA SER A 41 -3.99 4.58 5.63
C SER A 41 -4.47 3.19 6.08
N LEU A 42 -5.46 2.61 5.40
CA LEU A 42 -5.89 1.23 5.61
C LEU A 42 -4.79 0.26 5.16
N TYR A 43 -4.25 0.44 3.96
CA TYR A 43 -3.21 -0.43 3.41
C TYR A 43 -1.90 -0.37 4.21
N ILE A 44 -1.49 0.82 4.67
CA ILE A 44 -0.35 0.97 5.59
C ILE A 44 -0.58 0.21 6.90
N ARG A 45 -1.80 0.27 7.45
CA ARG A 45 -2.15 -0.47 8.66
C ARG A 45 -2.14 -1.99 8.43
N LEU A 46 -2.61 -2.44 7.27
CA LEU A 46 -2.52 -3.85 6.89
C LEU A 46 -1.07 -4.29 6.74
N ALA A 47 -0.24 -3.55 6.03
CA ALA A 47 1.19 -3.81 5.88
C ALA A 47 1.93 -3.88 7.22
N LYS A 48 1.53 -3.06 8.20
CA LYS A 48 2.11 -3.10 9.55
C LYS A 48 1.72 -4.35 10.35
N ASN A 49 0.49 -4.83 10.20
CA ASN A 49 -0.12 -5.80 11.12
C ASN A 49 -0.32 -7.20 10.51
N VAL A 50 -0.19 -7.35 9.20
CA VAL A 50 -0.42 -8.62 8.49
C VAL A 50 0.90 -9.12 7.91
N PRO A 51 1.23 -10.41 8.06
CA PRO A 51 2.42 -10.99 7.46
C PRO A 51 2.50 -10.67 5.97
N ARG A 52 3.67 -10.19 5.53
CA ARG A 52 3.88 -9.72 4.16
C ARG A 52 3.53 -10.77 3.11
N ALA A 53 3.89 -12.02 3.36
CA ALA A 53 3.59 -13.15 2.46
C ALA A 53 2.09 -13.27 2.14
N ILE A 54 1.20 -12.98 3.10
CA ILE A 54 -0.26 -13.02 2.88
C ILE A 54 -0.69 -11.88 1.95
N LEU A 55 -0.17 -10.68 2.18
CA LEU A 55 -0.49 -9.50 1.38
C LEU A 55 0.03 -9.63 -0.06
N GLU A 56 1.26 -10.12 -0.23
CA GLU A 56 1.85 -10.35 -1.56
C GLU A 56 1.11 -11.44 -2.33
N LYS A 57 0.74 -12.56 -1.69
CA LYS A 57 -0.06 -13.61 -2.32
C LYS A 57 -1.46 -13.11 -2.70
N ALA A 58 -2.10 -12.31 -1.85
CA ALA A 58 -3.36 -11.67 -2.19
C ALA A 58 -3.22 -10.67 -3.35
N LEU A 59 -2.16 -9.86 -3.37
CA LEU A 59 -1.92 -8.88 -4.43
C LEU A 59 -1.65 -9.57 -5.77
N SER A 60 -0.81 -10.61 -5.78
CA SER A 60 -0.51 -11.40 -6.98
C SER A 60 -1.79 -11.98 -7.59
N PHE A 61 -2.67 -12.53 -6.77
CA PHE A 61 -3.97 -13.04 -7.22
C PHE A 61 -4.85 -11.96 -7.87
N VAL A 62 -4.81 -10.73 -7.37
CA VAL A 62 -5.65 -9.63 -7.86
C VAL A 62 -5.06 -8.94 -9.09
N LYS A 63 -3.74 -8.93 -9.26
CA LYS A 63 -3.07 -8.28 -10.39
C LYS A 63 -3.60 -8.79 -11.73
N ASP A 64 -3.76 -10.10 -11.85
CA ASP A 64 -4.20 -10.76 -13.07
C ASP A 64 -5.74 -10.88 -13.17
N ALA A 65 -6.46 -10.49 -12.12
CA ALA A 65 -7.92 -10.63 -12.08
C ALA A 65 -8.63 -9.48 -12.79
N ASN A 66 -9.55 -9.82 -13.70
CA ASN A 66 -10.52 -8.88 -14.26
C ASN A 66 -11.71 -8.69 -13.32
N ALA A 67 -11.49 -7.97 -12.22
CA ALA A 67 -12.49 -7.75 -11.18
C ALA A 67 -13.11 -6.35 -11.26
N LYS A 68 -14.43 -6.25 -11.05
CA LYS A 68 -15.15 -4.97 -10.92
C LYS A 68 -14.56 -4.06 -9.82
N SER A 69 -13.93 -4.64 -8.81
CA SER A 69 -13.19 -3.88 -7.79
C SER A 69 -12.04 -4.72 -7.25
N LYS A 70 -10.83 -4.40 -7.71
CA LYS A 70 -9.57 -4.99 -7.22
C LYS A 70 -9.40 -4.84 -5.69
N PRO A 71 -9.71 -3.69 -5.06
CA PRO A 71 -9.66 -3.54 -3.60
C PRO A 71 -10.51 -4.56 -2.85
N ARG A 72 -11.76 -4.77 -3.28
CA ARG A 72 -12.66 -5.72 -2.62
C ARG A 72 -12.19 -7.16 -2.80
N LEU A 73 -11.72 -7.51 -4.00
CA LEU A 73 -11.16 -8.83 -4.27
C LEU A 73 -9.91 -9.10 -3.43
N PHE A 74 -9.04 -8.08 -3.28
CA PHE A 74 -7.86 -8.13 -2.42
C PHE A 74 -8.23 -8.41 -0.97
N MET A 75 -9.17 -7.66 -0.40
CA MET A 75 -9.62 -7.85 0.98
C MET A 75 -10.21 -9.25 1.19
N TRP A 76 -11.02 -9.72 0.24
CA TRP A 76 -11.58 -11.06 0.27
C TRP A 76 -10.49 -12.14 0.22
N LYS A 77 -9.52 -12.02 -0.70
CA LYS A 77 -8.46 -13.01 -0.86
C LYS A 77 -7.53 -13.04 0.36
N MET A 78 -7.14 -11.87 0.86
CA MET A 78 -6.36 -11.74 2.10
C MET A 78 -7.07 -12.43 3.27
N LYS A 79 -8.40 -12.28 3.40
CA LYS A 79 -9.19 -12.97 4.43
C LYS A 79 -9.13 -14.50 4.27
N LYS A 80 -9.27 -15.03 3.05
CA LYS A 80 -9.15 -16.48 2.78
C LYS A 80 -7.78 -17.03 3.18
N LEU A 81 -6.72 -16.34 2.78
CA LEU A 81 -5.35 -16.72 3.12
C LEU A 81 -5.09 -16.71 4.63
N LYS A 82 -5.65 -15.76 5.37
CA LYS A 82 -5.60 -15.74 6.85
C LYS A 82 -6.33 -16.92 7.50
N GLU A 83 -7.39 -17.40 6.87
CA GLU A 83 -8.14 -18.58 7.32
C GLU A 83 -7.48 -19.91 6.90
N GLY A 84 -6.30 -19.88 6.25
CA GLY A 84 -5.63 -21.08 5.72
C GLY A 84 -6.31 -21.67 4.48
N LYS A 85 -7.20 -20.92 3.83
CA LYS A 85 -7.87 -21.32 2.58
C LYS A 85 -7.13 -20.69 1.40
N GLU A 86 -6.67 -21.50 0.47
CA GLU A 86 -5.93 -21.03 -0.70
C GLU A 86 -6.74 -20.24 -1.71
#